data_AF-A0A809ZFP8-F1
#
_entry.id   AF-A0A809ZFP8-F1
#
_cell.length_a   1.000
_cell.length_b   1.000
_cell.length_c   1.000
_cell.angle_alpha   90.00
_cell.angle_beta   90.00
_cell.angle_gamma   90.00
#
_symmetry.space_group_name_H-M   'P 1'
#
loop_
_entity.id
_entity.type
_entity.pdbx_description
1 polymer ?
#
loop_
_entity_poly.entity_id
_entity_poly.type
_entity_poly.pdbx_seq_one_letter_code
_entity_poly.pdbx_strand_id
1 'polypeptide(L)'
;MTSAEQFNYDQVEPDKAEELRELAGVIRLGVRLLTRTAVEIGRSLTEAKAGLPGRVFLKWCRLEAGFEPRTAQLYMNLAALYERYGEDVYHVPLSAALGLAAPSVDEATCVDILARARRGERLTVEFVKECIRRAKSKAGNPDESVSEGAAAISNMLANEIGIATKMALQKYLGASPGAHDRLFMKSFRERIAKDLRQNSVRVRMPLTHRLPAA
;
A
#
# COMPACT_ATOMS: atom_id res chain seq x y z
N MET A 1 13.25 -3.45 19.12
CA MET A 1 12.62 -2.53 20.06
C MET A 1 13.57 -1.36 20.18
N THR A 2 13.27 -0.23 19.55
CA THR A 2 14.01 1.02 19.79
C THR A 2 13.25 1.76 20.87
N SER A 3 13.70 1.60 22.12
CA SER A 3 13.31 2.55 23.17
C SER A 3 13.68 3.93 22.64
N ALA A 4 12.73 4.86 22.58
CA ALA A 4 13.02 6.21 22.16
C ALA A 4 14.03 6.79 23.17
N GLU A 5 15.29 6.93 22.75
CA GLU A 5 16.30 7.63 23.55
C GLU A 5 15.72 8.99 23.95
N GLN A 6 15.55 9.19 25.26
CA GLN A 6 15.08 10.45 25.79
C GLN A 6 16.27 11.40 25.88
N PHE A 7 16.03 12.67 25.57
CA PHE A 7 17.03 13.70 25.76
C PHE A 7 17.34 13.82 27.26
N ASN A 8 18.59 13.62 27.66
CA ASN A 8 19.01 13.81 29.04
C ASN A 8 19.04 15.32 29.34
N TYR A 9 18.18 15.81 30.23
CA TYR A 9 18.15 17.23 30.59
C TYR A 9 19.19 17.60 31.65
N ASP A 10 19.80 16.62 32.33
CA ASP A 10 20.81 16.87 33.37
C ASP A 10 22.14 17.38 32.78
N GLN A 11 22.30 17.30 31.45
CA GLN A 11 23.44 17.85 30.73
C GLN A 11 23.30 19.34 30.38
N VAL A 12 22.20 19.98 30.80
CA VAL A 12 21.87 21.38 30.51
C VAL A 12 21.59 22.12 31.81
N GLU A 13 21.99 23.39 31.88
CA GLU A 13 21.68 24.26 33.03
C GLU A 13 20.17 24.27 33.35
N PRO A 14 19.75 24.27 34.63
CA PRO A 14 18.35 24.06 35.02
C PRO A 14 17.34 24.99 34.32
N ASP A 15 17.62 26.30 34.29
CA ASP A 15 16.75 27.30 33.65
C ASP A 15 16.60 27.03 32.15
N LYS A 16 17.71 26.63 31.49
CA LYS A 16 17.69 26.30 30.07
C LYS A 16 16.98 24.96 29.81
N ALA A 17 17.09 24.01 30.73
CA ALA A 17 16.36 22.75 30.66
C ALA A 17 14.85 22.96 30.76
N GLU A 18 14.38 23.88 31.61
CA GLU A 18 12.97 24.28 31.69
C GLU A 18 12.50 24.93 30.39
N GLU A 19 13.23 25.92 29.87
CA GLU A 19 12.93 26.59 28.60
C GLU A 19 12.82 25.57 27.43
N LEU A 20 13.75 24.62 27.35
CA LEU A 20 13.73 23.58 26.31
C LEU A 20 12.52 22.65 26.42
N ARG A 21 12.01 22.38 27.63
CA ARG A 21 10.78 21.58 27.82
C ARG A 21 9.56 22.33 27.33
N GLU A 22 9.47 23.62 27.61
CA GLU A 22 8.39 24.49 27.12
C GLU A 22 8.40 24.58 25.59
N LEU A 23 9.57 24.87 25.00
CA LEU A 23 9.75 24.91 23.55
C LEU A 23 9.38 23.58 22.90
N ALA A 24 9.77 22.45 23.49
CA ALA A 24 9.38 21.15 22.99
C ALA A 24 7.85 20.94 23.06
N GLY A 25 7.17 21.50 24.06
CA GLY A 25 5.71 21.54 24.16
C GLY A 25 5.08 22.33 23.01
N VAL A 26 5.56 23.55 22.77
CA VAL A 26 5.10 24.41 21.67
C VAL A 26 5.27 23.71 20.31
N ILE A 27 6.43 23.09 20.06
CA ILE A 27 6.70 22.36 18.83
C ILE A 27 5.72 21.18 18.66
N ARG A 28 5.47 20.40 19.71
CA ARG A 28 4.53 19.27 19.65
C ARG A 28 3.10 19.73 19.35
N LEU A 29 2.66 20.83 19.94
CA LEU A 29 1.35 21.43 19.63
C LEU A 29 1.27 21.92 18.18
N GLY A 30 2.32 22.56 17.68
CA GLY A 30 2.42 22.98 16.28
C GLY A 30 2.33 21.80 15.31
N VAL A 31 3.04 20.71 15.58
CA VAL A 31 2.98 19.49 14.77
C VAL A 31 1.57 18.89 14.76
N ARG A 32 0.89 18.84 15.92
CA ARG A 32 -0.50 18.38 16.02
C ARG A 32 -1.43 19.25 15.17
N LEU A 33 -1.24 20.57 15.20
CA LEU A 33 -2.02 21.51 14.40
C LEU A 33 -1.79 21.29 12.89
N LEU A 34 -0.56 21.05 12.45
CA LEU A 34 -0.27 20.73 11.04
C LEU A 34 -1.04 19.50 10.56
N THR A 35 -1.06 18.42 11.34
CA THR A 35 -1.83 17.22 11.00
C THR A 35 -3.33 17.51 10.97
N ARG A 36 -3.84 18.33 11.89
CA ARG A 36 -5.25 18.76 11.90
C ARG A 36 -5.61 19.57 10.65
N THR A 37 -4.83 20.58 10.31
CA THR A 37 -5.05 21.41 9.12
C THR A 37 -5.02 20.54 7.85
N ALA A 38 -4.13 19.56 7.79
CA ALA A 38 -4.08 18.60 6.68
C ALA A 38 -5.35 17.73 6.57
N VAL A 39 -5.95 17.32 7.69
CA VAL A 39 -7.26 16.64 7.71
C VAL A 39 -8.36 17.56 7.16
N GLU A 40 -8.39 18.82 7.58
CA GLU A 40 -9.37 19.82 7.11
C GLU A 40 -9.23 20.10 5.61
N ILE A 41 -8.00 20.17 5.09
CA ILE A 41 -7.72 20.23 3.65
C ILE A 41 -8.29 18.99 2.94
N GLY A 42 -8.04 17.79 3.48
CA GLY A 42 -8.55 16.54 2.92
C GLY A 42 -10.08 16.46 2.85
N ARG A 43 -10.77 16.98 3.87
CA ARG A 43 -12.24 17.09 3.90
C ARG A 43 -12.74 18.03 2.81
N SER A 44 -12.14 19.22 2.72
CA SER A 44 -12.49 20.23 1.71
C SER A 44 -12.28 19.70 0.28
N LEU A 45 -11.18 18.98 0.04
CA LEU A 45 -10.91 18.32 -1.24
C LEU A 45 -11.94 17.21 -1.56
N THR A 46 -12.38 16.47 -0.54
CA THR A 46 -13.39 15.41 -0.71
C THR A 46 -14.75 16.00 -1.06
N GLU A 47 -15.14 17.08 -0.40
CA GLU A 47 -16.37 17.82 -0.69
C GLU A 47 -16.35 18.41 -2.10
N ALA A 48 -15.26 19.10 -2.48
CA ALA A 48 -15.10 19.65 -3.82
C ALA A 48 -15.17 18.57 -4.91
N LYS A 49 -14.65 17.37 -4.63
CA LYS A 49 -14.71 16.23 -5.57
C LYS A 49 -16.13 15.72 -5.81
N ALA A 50 -17.00 15.75 -4.81
CA ALA A 50 -18.35 15.18 -4.89
C ALA A 50 -19.22 15.83 -5.98
N GLY A 51 -18.96 17.10 -6.30
CA GLY A 51 -19.68 17.85 -7.34
C GLY A 51 -19.04 17.85 -8.73
N LEU A 52 -17.87 17.21 -8.91
CA LEU A 52 -17.06 17.34 -10.13
C LEU A 52 -16.79 15.99 -10.82
N PRO A 53 -16.94 15.89 -12.16
CA PRO A 53 -16.44 14.74 -12.90
C PRO A 53 -14.94 14.53 -12.68
N GLY A 54 -14.48 13.28 -12.67
CA GLY A 54 -13.11 12.92 -12.28
C GLY A 54 -12.02 13.74 -12.99
N ARG A 55 -12.09 13.90 -14.32
CA ARG A 55 -11.09 14.71 -15.07
C ARG A 55 -11.14 16.20 -14.73
N VAL A 56 -12.32 16.73 -14.41
CA VAL A 56 -12.51 18.15 -14.04
C VAL A 56 -11.91 18.39 -12.66
N PHE A 57 -12.14 17.49 -11.71
CA PHE A 57 -11.53 17.58 -10.37
C PHE A 57 -10.00 17.60 -10.44
N LEU A 58 -9.37 16.73 -11.23
CA LEU A 58 -7.91 16.73 -11.37
C LEU A 58 -7.36 18.05 -11.91
N LYS A 59 -8.07 18.69 -12.85
CA LYS A 59 -7.70 20.01 -13.39
C LYS A 59 -7.90 21.10 -12.35
N TRP A 60 -9.04 21.10 -11.65
CA TRP A 60 -9.34 22.05 -10.58
C TRP A 60 -8.32 21.98 -9.43
N CYS A 61 -7.91 20.77 -9.03
CA CYS A 61 -6.88 20.59 -7.99
C CYS A 61 -5.57 21.32 -8.36
N ARG A 62 -5.15 21.23 -9.62
CA ARG A 62 -3.90 21.86 -10.08
C ARG A 62 -4.02 23.36 -10.23
N LEU A 63 -5.12 23.84 -10.82
CA LEU A 63 -5.28 25.24 -11.20
C LEU A 63 -5.76 26.12 -10.06
N GLU A 64 -6.68 25.62 -9.23
CA GLU A 64 -7.34 26.42 -8.19
C GLU A 64 -6.86 26.04 -6.79
N ALA A 65 -6.81 24.73 -6.48
CA ALA A 65 -6.44 24.28 -5.14
C ALA A 65 -4.91 24.25 -4.90
N GLY A 66 -4.10 24.42 -5.94
CA GLY A 66 -2.63 24.46 -5.84
C GLY A 66 -1.97 23.11 -5.52
N PHE A 67 -2.67 21.99 -5.71
CA PHE A 67 -2.15 20.65 -5.43
C PHE A 67 -2.01 19.80 -6.69
N GLU A 68 -0.89 19.06 -6.76
CA GLU A 68 -0.84 17.90 -7.64
C GLU A 68 -1.89 16.87 -7.21
N PRO A 69 -2.59 16.19 -8.15
CA PRO A 69 -3.68 15.29 -7.78
C PRO A 69 -3.28 14.15 -6.85
N ARG A 70 -2.03 13.70 -6.93
CA ARG A 70 -1.49 12.70 -6.01
C ARG A 70 -1.44 13.22 -4.57
N THR A 71 -1.02 14.47 -4.38
CA THR A 71 -0.97 15.12 -3.07
C THR A 71 -2.38 15.34 -2.53
N ALA A 72 -3.30 15.81 -3.37
CA ALA A 72 -4.71 15.94 -2.99
C ALA A 72 -5.29 14.61 -2.49
N GLN A 73 -5.01 13.50 -3.19
CA GLN A 73 -5.47 12.17 -2.76
C GLN A 73 -4.87 11.73 -1.42
N LEU A 74 -3.61 12.09 -1.12
CA LEU A 74 -3.02 11.79 0.19
C LEU A 74 -3.76 12.50 1.33
N TYR A 75 -4.09 13.78 1.16
CA TYR A 75 -4.89 14.53 2.15
C TYR A 75 -6.31 13.98 2.29
N MET A 76 -6.98 13.63 1.18
CA MET A 76 -8.30 12.99 1.22
C MET A 76 -8.27 11.66 1.97
N ASN A 77 -7.24 10.83 1.75
CA ASN A 77 -7.06 9.59 2.49
C ASN A 77 -6.84 9.85 3.98
N LEU A 78 -6.08 10.89 4.34
CA LEU A 78 -5.86 11.30 5.72
C LEU A 78 -7.17 11.75 6.39
N ALA A 79 -8.03 12.49 5.69
CA ALA A 79 -9.37 12.81 6.16
C ALA A 79 -10.20 11.55 6.39
N ALA A 80 -10.19 10.60 5.46
CA ALA A 80 -10.87 9.31 5.65
C ALA A 80 -10.30 8.47 6.81
N LEU A 81 -9.01 8.60 7.12
CA LEU A 81 -8.42 8.01 8.32
C LEU A 81 -8.98 8.68 9.58
N TYR A 82 -9.08 10.01 9.59
CA TYR A 82 -9.69 10.75 10.68
C TYR A 82 -11.16 10.38 10.91
N GLU A 83 -11.96 10.22 9.85
CA GLU A 83 -13.37 9.80 10.04
C GLU A 83 -13.49 8.43 10.73
N ARG A 84 -12.47 7.56 10.59
CA ARG A 84 -12.45 6.24 11.22
C ARG A 84 -11.94 6.26 12.67
N TYR A 85 -10.95 7.09 12.98
CA TYR A 85 -10.22 7.01 14.25
C TYR A 85 -10.20 8.30 15.08
N GLY A 86 -10.80 9.37 14.58
CA GLY A 86 -10.95 10.64 15.27
C GLY A 86 -9.62 11.32 15.61
N GLU A 87 -9.58 11.98 16.76
CA GLU A 87 -8.47 12.85 17.18
C GLU A 87 -7.14 12.12 17.39
N ASP A 88 -7.15 10.78 17.53
CA ASP A 88 -5.92 10.00 17.63
C ASP A 88 -4.96 10.26 16.46
N VAL A 89 -5.52 10.54 15.28
CA VAL A 89 -4.76 10.86 14.07
C VAL A 89 -3.90 12.12 14.27
N TYR A 90 -4.37 13.09 15.05
CA TYR A 90 -3.63 14.33 15.30
C TYR A 90 -2.35 14.12 16.13
N HIS A 91 -2.28 13.03 16.89
CA HIS A 91 -1.07 12.67 17.66
C HIS A 91 0.04 12.08 16.78
N VAL A 92 -0.24 11.81 15.50
CA VAL A 92 0.74 11.31 14.54
C VAL A 92 1.27 12.49 13.72
N PRO A 93 2.61 12.68 13.60
CA PRO A 93 3.18 13.73 12.75
C PRO A 93 2.72 13.59 11.30
N LEU A 94 2.41 14.71 10.64
CA LEU A 94 1.77 14.76 9.31
C LEU A 94 2.39 13.79 8.30
N SER A 95 3.71 13.83 8.10
CA SER A 95 4.40 12.97 7.13
C SER A 95 4.20 11.47 7.40
N ALA A 96 4.10 11.08 8.67
CA ALA A 96 3.83 9.70 9.07
C ALA A 96 2.33 9.38 8.92
N ALA A 97 1.45 10.31 9.27
CA ALA A 97 0.00 10.17 9.14
C ALA A 97 -0.43 10.00 7.67
N LEU A 98 0.19 10.72 6.73
CA LEU A 98 -0.06 10.53 5.28
C LEU A 98 0.33 9.12 4.80
N GLY A 99 1.39 8.54 5.38
CA GLY A 99 1.78 7.15 5.11
C GLY A 99 0.81 6.14 5.71
N LEU A 100 0.39 6.37 6.96
CA LEU A 100 -0.58 5.55 7.68
C LEU A 100 -1.95 5.53 6.98
N ALA A 101 -2.35 6.66 6.39
CA ALA A 101 -3.60 6.80 5.67
C ALA A 101 -3.64 6.08 4.31
N ALA A 102 -2.53 5.50 3.84
CA ALA A 102 -2.51 4.83 2.55
C ALA A 102 -3.48 3.62 2.53
N PRO A 103 -4.27 3.41 1.45
CA PRO A 103 -5.24 2.30 1.38
C PRO A 103 -4.64 0.90 1.51
N SER A 104 -3.33 0.78 1.30
CA SER A 104 -2.59 -0.48 1.44
C SER A 104 -2.19 -0.83 2.87
N VAL A 105 -2.48 0.03 3.84
CA VAL A 105 -2.20 -0.21 5.26
C VAL A 105 -3.42 -0.88 5.87
N ASP A 106 -3.22 -2.04 6.50
CA ASP A 106 -4.29 -2.77 7.16
C ASP A 106 -4.76 -2.07 8.44
N GLU A 107 -5.97 -2.42 8.86
CA GLU A 107 -6.63 -1.84 10.03
C GLU A 107 -5.87 -2.12 11.33
N ALA A 108 -5.34 -3.34 11.50
CA ALA A 108 -4.59 -3.71 12.71
C ALA A 108 -3.34 -2.83 12.89
N THR A 109 -2.62 -2.56 11.80
CA THR A 109 -1.49 -1.63 11.79
C THR A 109 -1.90 -0.20 12.15
N CYS A 110 -3.06 0.27 11.65
CA CYS A 110 -3.59 1.58 12.02
C CYS A 110 -3.88 1.66 13.52
N VAL A 111 -4.59 0.68 14.07
CA VAL A 111 -4.96 0.63 15.49
C VAL A 111 -3.73 0.59 16.39
N ASP A 112 -2.71 -0.22 16.08
CA ASP A 112 -1.47 -0.29 16.89
C ASP A 112 -0.75 1.07 16.93
N ILE A 113 -0.56 1.70 15.76
CA ILE A 113 0.16 2.97 15.66
C ILE A 113 -0.60 4.09 16.37
N LEU A 114 -1.92 4.18 16.20
CA LEU A 114 -2.74 5.20 16.84
C LEU A 114 -2.81 5.00 18.37
N ALA A 115 -2.88 3.76 18.84
CA ALA A 115 -2.81 3.46 20.27
C ALA A 115 -1.48 3.90 20.89
N ARG A 116 -0.35 3.74 20.17
CA ARG A 116 0.96 4.27 20.59
C ARG A 116 0.97 5.79 20.62
N ALA A 117 0.44 6.44 19.58
CA ALA A 117 0.35 7.90 19.50
C ALA A 117 -0.43 8.48 20.69
N ARG A 118 -1.58 7.86 21.03
CA ARG A 118 -2.42 8.25 22.17
C ARG A 118 -1.69 8.17 23.51
N ARG A 119 -0.79 7.20 23.68
CA ARG A 119 0.06 7.08 24.89
C ARG A 119 1.20 8.10 24.95
N GLY A 120 1.33 8.98 23.95
CA GLY A 120 2.40 9.97 23.88
C GLY A 120 3.74 9.39 23.42
N GLU A 121 3.75 8.18 22.84
CA GLU A 121 4.96 7.62 22.24
C GLU A 121 5.41 8.50 21.07
N ARG A 122 6.70 8.82 21.02
CA ARG A 122 7.25 9.64 19.93
C ARG A 122 7.32 8.83 18.64
N LEU A 123 6.33 9.01 17.78
CA LEU A 123 6.29 8.34 16.48
C LEU A 123 7.09 9.12 15.43
N THR A 124 8.19 8.54 14.96
CA THR A 124 8.91 9.07 13.80
C THR A 124 8.32 8.56 12.49
N VAL A 125 8.63 9.23 11.39
CA VAL A 125 8.22 8.80 10.04
C VAL A 125 8.82 7.43 9.73
N GLU A 126 10.08 7.22 10.10
CA GLU A 126 10.83 5.98 9.91
C GLU A 126 10.21 4.83 10.69
N PHE A 127 9.81 5.08 11.95
CA PHE A 127 9.12 4.09 12.77
C PHE A 127 7.80 3.64 12.12
N VAL A 128 6.96 4.58 11.70
CA VAL A 128 5.68 4.27 11.05
C VAL A 128 5.88 3.52 9.73
N LYS A 129 6.84 3.95 8.89
CA LYS A 129 7.20 3.24 7.66
C LYS A 129 7.63 1.81 7.93
N GLU A 130 8.44 1.59 8.97
CA GLU A 130 8.93 0.26 9.33
C GLU A 130 7.81 -0.64 9.84
N CYS A 131 6.88 -0.13 10.67
CA CYS A 131 5.69 -0.87 11.08
C CYS A 131 4.84 -1.29 9.88
N ILE A 132 4.56 -0.36 8.95
CA ILE A 132 3.81 -0.64 7.72
C ILE A 132 4.53 -1.70 6.87
N ARG A 133 5.85 -1.59 6.73
CA ARG A 133 6.65 -2.56 5.97
C ARG A 133 6.58 -3.96 6.59
N ARG A 134 6.74 -4.06 7.91
CA ARG A 134 6.64 -5.33 8.65
C ARG A 134 5.26 -5.96 8.54
N ALA A 135 4.21 -5.16 8.65
CA ALA A 135 2.84 -5.62 8.51
C ALA A 135 2.59 -6.17 7.10
N LYS A 136 3.05 -5.49 6.05
CA LYS A 136 3.00 -5.99 4.68
C LYS A 136 3.78 -7.28 4.46
N SER A 137 4.94 -7.43 5.11
CA SER A 137 5.70 -8.69 5.06
C SER A 137 4.99 -9.84 5.79
N LYS A 138 4.27 -9.56 6.89
CA LYS A 138 3.46 -10.56 7.60
C LYS A 138 2.17 -10.92 6.87
N ALA A 139 1.48 -9.94 6.29
CA ALA A 139 0.32 -10.14 5.43
C ALA A 139 0.68 -10.72 4.05
N GLY A 140 1.96 -10.76 3.72
CA GLY A 140 2.51 -11.40 2.53
C GLY A 140 2.67 -12.92 2.64
N ASN A 141 2.36 -13.53 3.79
CA ASN A 141 2.03 -14.95 3.83
C ASN A 141 0.59 -15.09 3.30
N PRO A 142 0.38 -15.64 2.08
CA PRO A 142 -0.95 -15.93 1.63
C PRO A 142 -1.56 -16.97 2.58
N ASP A 143 -2.88 -16.90 2.75
CA ASP A 143 -3.75 -17.98 3.21
C ASP A 143 -3.11 -19.36 2.91
N GLU A 144 -2.84 -20.17 3.94
CA GLU A 144 -2.08 -21.42 3.81
C GLU A 144 -2.62 -22.31 2.69
N SER A 145 -3.94 -22.28 2.46
CA SER A 145 -4.62 -23.01 1.38
C SER A 145 -4.30 -22.49 -0.05
N VAL A 146 -4.16 -21.18 -0.21
CA VAL A 146 -3.80 -20.53 -1.50
C VAL A 146 -2.30 -20.67 -1.76
N SER A 147 -1.50 -20.60 -0.71
CA SER A 147 -0.05 -20.82 -0.76
C SER A 147 0.29 -22.27 -1.14
N GLU A 148 -0.43 -23.25 -0.58
CA GLU A 148 -0.31 -24.67 -0.94
C GLU A 148 -0.67 -24.94 -2.40
N GLY A 149 -1.78 -24.36 -2.89
CA GLY A 149 -2.18 -24.49 -4.29
C GLY A 149 -1.17 -23.88 -5.26
N ALA A 150 -0.63 -22.70 -4.94
CA ALA A 150 0.38 -22.04 -5.74
C ALA A 150 1.71 -22.82 -5.76
N ALA A 151 2.13 -23.37 -4.62
CA ALA A 151 3.33 -24.20 -4.51
C ALA A 151 3.18 -25.51 -5.29
N ALA A 152 2.03 -26.18 -5.17
CA ALA A 152 1.75 -27.42 -5.90
C ALA A 152 1.79 -27.22 -7.43
N ILE A 153 1.13 -26.17 -7.94
CA ILE A 153 1.11 -25.84 -9.37
C ILE A 153 2.51 -25.44 -9.85
N SER A 154 3.26 -24.67 -9.03
CA SER A 154 4.64 -24.27 -9.35
C SER A 154 5.57 -25.48 -9.46
N ASN A 155 5.46 -26.44 -8.54
CA ASN A 155 6.23 -27.68 -8.59
C ASN A 155 5.88 -28.52 -9.82
N MET A 156 4.59 -28.64 -10.14
CA MET A 156 4.15 -29.35 -11.34
C MET A 156 4.76 -28.72 -12.60
N LEU A 157 4.61 -27.40 -12.77
CA LEU A 157 5.16 -26.68 -13.92
C LEU A 157 6.69 -26.80 -13.99
N ALA A 158 7.38 -26.69 -12.86
CA ALA A 158 8.83 -26.83 -12.81
C ALA A 158 9.27 -28.24 -13.22
N ASN A 159 8.50 -29.29 -12.93
CA ASN A 159 8.84 -30.65 -13.34
C ASN A 159 8.58 -30.89 -14.83
N GLU A 160 7.55 -30.27 -15.40
CA GLU A 160 7.18 -30.44 -16.81
C GLU A 160 8.07 -29.67 -17.80
N ILE A 161 8.73 -28.59 -17.35
CA ILE A 161 9.57 -27.78 -18.24
C ILE A 161 11.05 -28.18 -18.17
N GLY A 162 11.70 -28.24 -19.33
CA GLY A 162 13.14 -28.56 -19.45
C GLY A 162 14.06 -27.45 -18.93
N ILE A 163 15.32 -27.82 -18.68
CA ILE A 163 16.33 -26.93 -18.05
C ILE A 163 16.60 -25.64 -18.85
N ALA A 164 16.60 -25.71 -20.18
CA ALA A 164 16.79 -24.53 -21.04
C ALA A 164 15.66 -23.50 -20.85
N THR A 165 14.41 -23.97 -20.74
CA THR A 165 13.25 -23.10 -20.49
C THR A 165 13.29 -22.51 -19.08
N LYS A 166 13.73 -23.28 -18.08
CA LYS A 166 13.94 -22.77 -16.71
C LYS A 166 14.97 -21.63 -16.68
N MET A 167 16.10 -21.80 -17.37
CA MET A 167 17.14 -20.76 -17.46
C MET A 167 16.63 -19.50 -18.15
N ALA A 168 15.88 -19.65 -19.24
CA ALA A 168 15.27 -18.51 -19.94
C ALA A 168 14.25 -17.78 -19.05
N LEU A 169 13.42 -18.54 -18.31
CA LEU A 169 12.45 -17.99 -17.37
C LEU A 169 13.14 -17.25 -16.22
N GLN A 170 14.17 -17.84 -15.62
CA GLN A 170 14.95 -17.21 -14.56
C GLN A 170 15.65 -15.93 -15.04
N LYS A 171 16.19 -15.92 -16.27
CA LYS A 171 16.78 -14.72 -16.87
C LYS A 171 15.76 -13.60 -17.06
N TYR A 172 14.51 -13.94 -17.41
CA TYR A 172 13.45 -12.95 -17.63
C TYR A 172 12.84 -12.42 -16.32
N LEU A 173 12.55 -13.31 -15.37
CA LEU A 173 11.94 -12.95 -14.09
C LEU A 173 12.95 -12.32 -13.12
N GLY A 174 14.23 -12.66 -13.25
CA GLY A 174 15.29 -12.19 -12.36
C GLY A 174 15.29 -12.91 -11.01
N ALA A 175 16.14 -12.44 -10.11
CA ALA A 175 16.33 -13.04 -8.78
C ALA A 175 15.31 -12.56 -7.73
N SER A 176 14.49 -11.57 -8.06
CA SER A 176 13.52 -10.97 -7.12
C SER A 176 12.28 -10.48 -7.85
N PRO A 177 11.08 -10.58 -7.24
CA PRO A 177 9.84 -10.16 -7.87
C PRO A 177 9.85 -8.69 -8.31
N GLY A 178 9.35 -8.41 -9.50
CA GLY A 178 9.33 -7.09 -10.11
C GLY A 178 8.31 -6.93 -11.24
N ALA A 179 8.56 -5.96 -12.13
CA ALA A 179 7.65 -5.66 -13.23
C ALA A 179 7.50 -6.83 -14.23
N HIS A 180 8.55 -7.65 -14.37
CA HIS A 180 8.59 -8.80 -15.26
C HIS A 180 7.59 -9.90 -14.86
N ASP A 181 7.38 -10.13 -13.56
CA ASP A 181 6.40 -11.09 -13.04
C ASP A 181 4.98 -10.77 -13.49
N ARG A 182 4.58 -9.50 -13.37
CA ARG A 182 3.25 -9.05 -13.78
C ARG A 182 3.03 -9.22 -15.29
N LEU A 183 4.03 -8.85 -16.09
CA LEU A 183 3.96 -8.96 -17.56
C LEU A 183 3.93 -10.42 -18.03
N PHE A 184 4.74 -11.28 -17.41
CA PHE A 184 4.74 -12.71 -17.65
C PHE A 184 3.37 -13.31 -17.33
N MET A 185 2.85 -13.08 -16.12
CA MET A 185 1.58 -13.67 -15.69
C MET A 185 0.39 -13.21 -16.54
N LYS A 186 0.40 -11.95 -17.01
CA LYS A 186 -0.61 -11.47 -17.96
C LYS A 186 -0.57 -12.28 -19.26
N SER A 187 0.60 -12.34 -19.90
CA SER A 187 0.79 -13.03 -21.19
C SER A 187 0.52 -14.54 -21.07
N PHE A 188 0.94 -15.16 -19.97
CA PHE A 188 0.76 -16.58 -19.69
C PHE A 188 -0.72 -16.94 -19.54
N ARG A 189 -1.49 -16.14 -18.78
CA ARG A 189 -2.95 -16.32 -18.64
C ARG A 189 -3.67 -16.19 -19.98
N GLU A 190 -3.31 -15.20 -20.78
CA GLU A 190 -3.89 -14.99 -22.11
C GLU A 190 -3.60 -16.19 -23.04
N ARG A 191 -2.39 -16.74 -22.97
CA ARG A 191 -2.00 -17.92 -23.74
C ARG A 191 -2.77 -19.17 -23.34
N ILE A 192 -2.85 -19.48 -22.04
CA ILE A 192 -3.63 -20.63 -21.53
C ILE A 192 -5.08 -20.55 -21.98
N ALA A 193 -5.71 -19.37 -21.82
CA ALA A 193 -7.08 -19.16 -22.24
C ALA A 193 -7.27 -19.35 -23.76
N LYS A 194 -6.26 -19.01 -24.57
CA LYS A 194 -6.27 -19.24 -26.02
C LYS A 194 -6.15 -20.74 -26.35
N ASP A 195 -5.24 -21.45 -25.71
CA ASP A 195 -4.99 -22.87 -25.97
C ASP A 195 -6.19 -23.74 -25.55
N LEU A 196 -6.80 -23.47 -24.39
CA LEU A 196 -8.02 -24.14 -23.95
C LEU A 196 -9.19 -23.92 -24.93
N ARG A 197 -9.35 -22.70 -25.45
CA ARG A 197 -10.35 -22.40 -26.47
C ARG A 197 -10.07 -23.16 -27.77
N GLN A 198 -8.83 -23.17 -28.25
CA GLN A 198 -8.46 -23.87 -29.47
C GLN A 198 -8.62 -25.40 -29.36
N ASN A 199 -8.28 -25.98 -28.22
CA ASN A 199 -8.46 -27.42 -27.99
C ASN A 199 -9.93 -27.80 -27.82
N SER A 200 -10.76 -26.96 -27.18
CA SER A 200 -12.21 -27.21 -27.09
C SER A 200 -12.91 -27.20 -28.46
N VAL A 201 -12.39 -26.43 -29.43
CA VAL A 201 -12.89 -26.41 -30.82
C VAL A 201 -12.48 -27.65 -31.60
N ARG A 202 -11.24 -28.17 -31.40
CA ARG A 202 -10.77 -29.40 -32.04
C ARG A 202 -11.52 -30.65 -31.60
N VAL A 203 -11.93 -30.72 -30.33
CA VAL A 203 -12.72 -31.85 -29.79
C VAL A 203 -14.16 -31.88 -30.33
N ARG A 204 -14.68 -30.76 -30.85
CA ARG A 204 -16.07 -30.64 -31.34
C ARG A 204 -16.27 -30.94 -32.83
N MET A 205 -15.24 -31.27 -33.62
CA MET A 205 -15.42 -31.70 -35.02
C MET A 205 -15.52 -33.23 -35.12
N PRO A 206 -16.67 -33.83 -35.46
CA PRO A 206 -16.75 -35.24 -35.77
C PRO A 206 -16.23 -35.51 -37.19
N LEU A 207 -15.54 -36.63 -37.37
CA LEU A 207 -15.17 -37.18 -38.68
C LEU A 207 -16.42 -37.36 -39.55
N THR A 208 -16.53 -36.61 -40.64
CA THR A 208 -17.54 -36.88 -41.68
C THR A 208 -17.18 -38.19 -42.38
N HIS A 209 -17.75 -39.30 -41.92
CA HIS A 209 -17.78 -40.52 -42.73
C HIS A 209 -18.79 -40.34 -43.87
N ARG A 210 -18.29 -40.37 -45.10
CA ARG A 210 -19.10 -40.52 -46.32
C ARG A 210 -19.89 -41.83 -46.25
N LEU A 211 -21.19 -41.77 -46.48
CA LEU A 211 -22.03 -42.92 -46.82
C LEU A 211 -21.87 -43.22 -48.33
N PRO A 212 -21.76 -44.49 -48.77
CA PRO A 212 -21.88 -44.82 -50.18
C PRO A 212 -23.37 -44.79 -50.59
N ALA A 213 -23.64 -44.29 -51.79
CA ALA A 213 -24.93 -44.38 -52.43
C ALA A 213 -25.19 -45.83 -52.89
N ALA A 214 -26.48 -46.18 -52.93
CA ALA A 214 -27.10 -47.49 -53.14
C ALA A 214 -26.54 -48.33 -54.29
#